data_AF-A0A8J8BRV3-F1
#
_entry.id   AF-A0A8J8BRV3-F1
#
_cell.length_a   1.000
_cell.length_b   1.000
_cell.length_c   1.000
_cell.angle_alpha   90.00
_cell.angle_beta   90.00
_cell.angle_gamma   90.00
#
_symmetry.space_group_name_H-M   'P 1'
#
loop_
_entity.id
_entity.type
_entity.pdbx_description
1 polymer ?
#
loop_
_entity_poly.entity_id
_entity_poly.type
_entity_poly.pdbx_seq_one_letter_code
_entity_poly.pdbx_strand_id
1 'polypeptide(L)'
;MKVVVAGTFDILHPGHLHLLEKAAQLGDVYVIVARDCNINKDKKVFTEDERLRMIESLKMVKKAVLGDKNDYFKPIIDIDPDYIFLGPDQDEEWVKSEVGKRGLSTKVRRLPERLPYSSSEIRNRLH
;
A
#
# COMPACT_ATOMS: atom_id res chain seq x y z
N MET A 1 -8.34 4.53 -15.22
CA MET A 1 -8.14 3.22 -14.56
C MET A 1 -7.83 3.47 -13.10
N LYS A 2 -8.39 2.67 -12.20
CA LYS A 2 -8.12 2.73 -10.76
C LYS A 2 -7.00 1.75 -10.41
N VAL A 3 -6.03 2.22 -9.65
CA VAL A 3 -4.86 1.44 -9.23
C VAL A 3 -4.81 1.46 -7.71
N VAL A 4 -4.81 0.29 -7.08
CA VAL A 4 -4.71 0.17 -5.63
C VAL A 4 -3.27 -0.16 -5.24
N VAL A 5 -2.75 0.59 -4.27
CA VAL A 5 -1.52 0.26 -3.54
C VAL A 5 -1.89 0.08 -2.07
N ALA A 6 -1.46 -1.02 -1.45
CA ALA A 6 -1.72 -1.28 -0.03
C ALA A 6 -0.41 -1.37 0.74
N GLY A 7 -0.36 -0.77 1.93
CA GLY A 7 0.84 -0.78 2.75
C GLY A 7 0.66 -0.15 4.12
N THR A 8 1.68 -0.31 4.96
CA THR A 8 1.72 0.33 6.27
C THR A 8 2.04 1.82 6.17
N PHE A 9 3.03 2.22 5.36
CA PHE A 9 3.44 3.62 5.21
C PHE A 9 3.76 4.32 6.54
N ASP A 10 4.52 3.67 7.43
CA ASP A 10 4.87 4.23 8.75
C ASP A 10 5.75 5.47 8.61
N ILE A 11 7.05 5.30 8.39
CA ILE A 11 7.93 6.41 8.05
C ILE A 11 7.93 6.59 6.53
N LEU A 12 7.37 7.69 6.03
CA LEU A 12 7.43 8.02 4.61
C LEU A 12 8.86 8.25 4.14
N HIS A 13 9.17 7.73 2.96
CA HIS A 13 10.53 7.75 2.41
C HIS A 13 10.51 7.60 0.88
N PRO A 14 11.64 7.86 0.19
CA PRO A 14 11.70 7.80 -1.28
C PRO A 14 11.22 6.47 -1.88
N GLY A 15 11.41 5.34 -1.18
CA GLY A 15 10.83 4.05 -1.61
C GLY A 15 9.30 4.04 -1.74
N HIS A 16 8.56 4.69 -0.83
CA HIS A 16 7.10 4.81 -0.92
C HIS A 16 6.69 5.75 -2.05
N LEU A 17 7.40 6.88 -2.20
CA LEU A 17 7.16 7.83 -3.28
C LEU A 17 7.34 7.15 -4.64
N HIS A 18 8.43 6.41 -4.81
CA HIS A 18 8.71 5.67 -6.05
C HIS A 18 7.63 4.63 -6.37
N LEU A 19 7.16 3.88 -5.38
CA LEU A 19 6.06 2.92 -5.56
C LEU A 19 4.79 3.62 -6.06
N LEU A 20 4.41 4.72 -5.42
CA LEU A 20 3.19 5.48 -5.75
C LEU A 20 3.32 6.21 -7.09
N GLU A 21 4.50 6.73 -7.44
CA GLU A 21 4.79 7.33 -8.75
C GLU A 21 4.65 6.29 -9.88
N LYS A 22 5.15 5.08 -9.67
CA LYS A 22 5.01 3.98 -10.63
C LYS A 22 3.57 3.51 -10.75
N ALA A 23 2.82 3.47 -9.64
CA ALA A 23 1.38 3.21 -9.69
C ALA A 23 0.62 4.32 -10.46
N ALA A 24 1.00 5.59 -10.28
CA ALA A 24 0.37 6.74 -10.95
C ALA A 24 0.57 6.75 -12.47
N GLN A 25 1.63 6.10 -12.97
CA GLN A 25 1.83 5.88 -14.41
C GLN A 25 0.78 4.94 -15.02
N LEU A 26 0.10 4.15 -14.19
CA LEU A 26 -0.97 3.24 -14.62
C LEU A 26 -2.36 3.88 -14.50
N GLY A 27 -2.56 4.89 -13.65
CA GLY A 27 -3.85 5.56 -13.50
C GLY A 27 -4.04 6.22 -12.14
N ASP A 28 -5.31 6.38 -11.77
CA ASP A 28 -5.72 7.02 -10.53
C ASP A 28 -5.37 6.14 -9.32
N VAL A 29 -4.48 6.63 -8.45
CA VAL A 29 -3.97 5.85 -7.31
C VAL A 29 -4.89 5.96 -6.09
N TYR A 30 -5.37 4.81 -5.64
CA TYR A 30 -6.06 4.63 -4.38
C TYR A 30 -5.13 3.92 -3.41
N VAL A 31 -4.94 4.47 -2.21
CA VAL A 31 -4.04 3.87 -1.22
C VAL A 31 -4.83 3.28 -0.06
N ILE A 32 -4.54 2.04 0.28
CA ILE A 32 -5.07 1.37 1.47
C ILE A 32 -3.98 1.37 2.54
N VAL A 33 -4.20 2.13 3.60
CA VAL A 33 -3.31 2.23 4.76
C VAL A 33 -3.68 1.16 5.77
N ALA A 34 -2.74 0.29 6.12
CA ALA A 34 -2.97 -0.81 7.05
C ALA A 34 -3.37 -0.29 8.45
N ARG A 35 -4.32 -0.98 9.10
CA ARG A 35 -4.78 -0.67 10.45
C ARG A 35 -3.70 -0.96 11.48
N ASP A 36 -3.66 -0.19 12.55
CA ASP A 36 -2.77 -0.37 13.70
C ASP A 36 -2.95 -1.73 14.37
N CYS A 37 -4.15 -2.31 14.35
CA CYS A 37 -4.41 -3.66 14.88
C CYS A 37 -3.78 -4.77 14.01
N ASN A 38 -3.45 -4.47 12.75
CA ASN A 38 -2.88 -5.42 11.80
C ASN A 38 -1.35 -5.29 11.69
N ILE A 39 -0.74 -4.39 12.47
CA ILE A 39 0.69 -4.08 12.43
C ILE A 39 1.29 -4.36 13.81
N ASN A 40 2.54 -4.83 13.84
CA ASN A 40 3.27 -5.02 15.10
C ASN A 40 3.51 -3.66 15.79
N LYS A 41 3.07 -3.55 17.07
CA LYS A 41 3.19 -2.33 17.88
C LYS A 41 4.63 -1.84 18.07
N ASP A 42 5.61 -2.73 18.08
CA ASP A 42 7.02 -2.35 18.28
C ASP A 42 7.66 -1.75 17.03
N LYS A 43 6.94 -1.77 15.90
CA LYS A 43 7.44 -1.33 14.59
C LYS A 43 6.77 -0.05 14.07
N LYS A 44 5.86 0.57 14.83
CA LYS A 44 5.13 1.77 14.41
C LYS A 44 5.62 3.03 15.13
N VAL A 45 5.83 4.10 14.37
CA VAL A 45 6.11 5.45 14.87
C VAL A 45 4.85 6.30 14.84
N PHE A 46 4.03 6.13 13.79
CA PHE A 46 2.82 6.91 13.57
C PHE A 46 1.56 6.04 13.71
N THR A 47 0.50 6.64 14.22
CA THR A 47 -0.86 6.06 14.26
C THR A 47 -1.41 5.86 12.84
N GLU A 48 -2.43 5.02 12.70
CA GLU A 48 -3.09 4.80 11.40
C GLU A 48 -3.67 6.08 10.79
N ASP A 49 -4.20 7.00 11.62
CA ASP A 49 -4.75 8.26 11.16
C ASP A 49 -3.66 9.25 10.70
N GLU A 50 -2.50 9.27 11.38
CA GLU A 50 -1.34 10.06 10.94
C GLU A 50 -0.79 9.54 9.61
N ARG A 51 -0.63 8.22 9.48
CA ARG A 51 -0.18 7.57 8.23
C ARG A 51 -1.16 7.85 7.10
N LEU A 52 -2.47 7.74 7.36
CA LEU A 52 -3.53 8.08 6.40
C LEU A 52 -3.41 9.53 5.94
N ARG A 53 -3.34 10.48 6.88
CA ARG A 53 -3.27 11.91 6.57
C ARG A 53 -2.04 12.25 5.74
N MET A 54 -0.88 11.68 6.06
CA MET A 54 0.34 11.88 5.29
C MET A 54 0.19 11.34 3.86
N ILE A 55 -0.34 10.14 3.69
CA ILE A 55 -0.55 9.53 2.38
C ILE A 55 -1.57 10.31 1.54
N GLU A 56 -2.69 10.73 2.14
CA GLU A 56 -3.73 11.48 1.43
C GLU A 56 -3.23 12.85 0.93
N SER A 57 -2.23 13.43 1.59
CA SER A 57 -1.65 14.72 1.19
C SER A 57 -0.74 14.65 -0.06
N LEU A 58 -0.39 13.43 -0.51
CA LEU A 58 0.52 13.25 -1.63
C LEU A 58 -0.19 13.50 -2.97
N LYS A 59 0.40 14.37 -3.81
CA LYS A 59 -0.20 14.79 -5.10
C LYS A 59 -0.61 13.63 -6.02
N MET A 60 0.12 12.52 -6.01
CA MET A 60 -0.17 11.36 -6.86
C MET A 60 -1.28 10.44 -6.30
N VAL A 61 -1.73 10.67 -5.07
CA VAL A 61 -2.79 9.87 -4.43
C VAL A 61 -4.13 10.54 -4.67
N LYS A 62 -5.03 9.84 -5.38
CA LYS A 62 -6.41 10.32 -5.60
C LYS A 62 -7.26 10.21 -4.35
N LYS A 63 -7.10 9.11 -3.60
CA LYS A 63 -7.80 8.87 -2.34
C LYS A 63 -7.01 7.89 -1.48
N ALA A 64 -6.94 8.16 -0.19
CA ALA A 64 -6.43 7.21 0.79
C ALA A 64 -7.59 6.72 1.67
N VAL A 65 -7.57 5.44 2.04
CA VAL A 65 -8.53 4.86 2.99
C VAL A 65 -7.79 3.94 3.94
N LEU A 66 -8.36 3.73 5.12
CA LEU A 66 -7.86 2.71 6.04
C LEU A 66 -8.35 1.32 5.60
N GLY A 67 -7.51 0.31 5.79
CA GLY A 67 -7.86 -1.08 5.53
C GLY A 67 -8.98 -1.60 6.43
N ASP A 68 -9.40 -2.84 6.20
CA ASP A 68 -10.30 -3.52 7.13
C ASP A 68 -9.51 -4.22 8.23
N LYS A 69 -10.15 -4.42 9.40
CA LYS A 69 -9.53 -5.07 10.55
C LYS A 69 -9.42 -6.59 10.38
N ASN A 70 -10.30 -7.19 9.57
CA ASN A 70 -10.46 -8.63 9.46
C ASN A 70 -10.29 -9.14 8.02
N ASP A 71 -10.64 -8.33 7.00
CA ASP A 71 -10.55 -8.74 5.59
C ASP A 71 -9.76 -7.75 4.73
N TYR A 72 -8.50 -8.09 4.46
CA TYR A 72 -7.60 -7.31 3.60
C TYR A 72 -8.17 -6.98 2.21
N PHE A 73 -9.07 -7.81 1.67
CA PHE A 73 -9.64 -7.62 0.34
C PHE A 73 -10.92 -6.80 0.31
N LYS A 74 -11.61 -6.64 1.44
CA LYS A 74 -12.83 -5.83 1.50
C LYS A 74 -12.64 -4.40 0.94
N PRO A 75 -11.64 -3.60 1.36
CA PRO A 75 -11.41 -2.28 0.76
C PRO A 75 -11.04 -2.36 -0.73
N ILE A 76 -10.42 -3.45 -1.18
CA ILE A 76 -10.12 -3.66 -2.61
C ILE A 76 -11.41 -3.86 -3.39
N ILE A 77 -12.34 -4.66 -2.87
CA ILE A 77 -13.67 -4.89 -3.47
C ILE A 77 -14.46 -3.57 -3.52
N ASP A 78 -14.45 -2.80 -2.42
CA ASP A 78 -15.17 -1.52 -2.35
C ASP A 78 -14.64 -0.48 -3.34
N ILE A 79 -13.32 -0.49 -3.61
CA ILE A 79 -12.68 0.41 -4.59
C ILE A 79 -12.93 -0.05 -6.02
N ASP A 80 -13.06 -1.36 -6.25
CA ASP A 80 -13.19 -2.01 -7.55
C ASP A 80 -12.10 -1.56 -8.55
N PRO A 81 -10.82 -1.94 -8.32
CA PRO A 81 -9.72 -1.46 -9.14
C PRO A 81 -9.43 -2.33 -10.36
N ASP A 82 -8.91 -1.68 -11.40
CA ASP A 82 -8.34 -2.36 -12.58
C ASP A 82 -7.03 -3.07 -12.24
N TYR A 83 -6.22 -2.47 -11.35
CA TYR A 83 -4.92 -2.97 -10.94
C TYR A 83 -4.72 -2.96 -9.42
N ILE A 84 -4.13 -4.03 -8.89
CA ILE A 84 -3.40 -4.01 -7.61
C ILE A 84 -1.91 -3.88 -7.97
N PHE A 85 -1.26 -2.83 -7.47
CA PHE A 85 0.15 -2.55 -7.68
C PHE A 85 0.93 -2.77 -6.39
N LEU A 86 1.71 -3.85 -6.38
CA LEU A 86 2.43 -4.37 -5.22
C LEU A 86 3.84 -3.79 -5.13
N GLY A 87 4.29 -3.58 -3.89
CA GLY A 87 5.69 -3.41 -3.57
C GLY A 87 6.51 -4.69 -3.80
N PRO A 88 7.84 -4.58 -3.89
CA PRO A 88 8.72 -5.68 -4.25
C PRO A 88 8.70 -6.83 -3.23
N ASP A 89 8.49 -6.50 -1.95
CA ASP A 89 8.49 -7.45 -0.84
C ASP A 89 7.14 -8.15 -0.62
N GLN A 90 6.12 -7.86 -1.42
CA GLN A 90 4.78 -8.44 -1.28
C GLN A 90 4.62 -9.71 -2.12
N ASP A 91 3.88 -10.67 -1.58
CA ASP A 91 3.59 -11.96 -2.22
C ASP A 91 2.57 -11.81 -3.36
N GLU A 92 3.09 -11.75 -4.59
CA GLU A 92 2.27 -11.62 -5.79
C GLU A 92 1.39 -12.86 -6.07
N GLU A 93 1.87 -14.06 -5.74
CA GLU A 93 1.15 -15.31 -5.99
C GLU A 93 -0.05 -15.45 -5.06
N TRP A 94 0.15 -15.14 -3.78
CA TRP A 94 -0.94 -15.10 -2.81
C TRP A 94 -2.02 -14.08 -3.21
N VAL A 95 -1.63 -12.86 -3.60
CA VAL A 95 -2.60 -11.85 -4.04
C VAL A 95 -3.37 -12.33 -5.27
N LYS A 96 -2.69 -12.90 -6.28
CA LYS A 96 -3.37 -13.47 -7.46
C LYS A 96 -4.34 -14.59 -7.09
N SER A 97 -3.96 -15.47 -6.16
CA SER A 97 -4.83 -16.53 -5.65
C SER A 97 -6.10 -15.96 -5.02
N GLU A 98 -5.96 -14.96 -4.15
CA GLU A 98 -7.09 -14.35 -3.45
C GLU A 98 -8.02 -13.54 -4.38
N VAL A 99 -7.46 -12.87 -5.40
CA VAL A 99 -8.21 -12.24 -6.50
C VAL A 99 -9.04 -13.30 -7.24
N GLY A 100 -8.42 -14.43 -7.60
CA GLY A 100 -9.09 -15.53 -8.30
C GLY A 100 -10.21 -16.17 -7.47
N LYS A 101 -9.96 -16.46 -6.19
CA LYS A 101 -10.98 -17.01 -5.27
C LYS A 101 -12.20 -16.10 -5.09
N ARG A 102 -11.99 -14.78 -5.20
CA ARG A 102 -13.05 -13.77 -5.07
C ARG A 102 -13.71 -13.41 -6.41
N GLY A 103 -13.26 -13.99 -7.52
CA GLY A 103 -13.82 -13.72 -8.86
C GLY A 103 -13.59 -12.28 -9.35
N LEU A 104 -12.54 -11.62 -8.86
CA LEU A 104 -12.23 -10.24 -9.26
C LEU A 104 -11.54 -10.22 -10.63
N SER A 105 -11.91 -9.25 -11.47
CA SER A 105 -11.29 -9.01 -12.79
C SER A 105 -9.97 -8.21 -12.69
N THR A 106 -9.57 -7.84 -11.48
CA THR A 106 -8.40 -7.02 -11.16
C THR A 106 -7.09 -7.70 -11.56
N LYS A 107 -6.20 -6.95 -12.21
CA LYS A 107 -4.86 -7.43 -12.59
C LYS A 107 -3.85 -7.11 -11.49
N VAL A 108 -2.97 -8.06 -11.19
CA VAL A 108 -1.89 -7.85 -10.23
C VAL A 108 -0.61 -7.49 -10.98
N ARG A 109 0.06 -6.41 -10.55
CA ARG A 109 1.39 -6.00 -11.00
C ARG A 109 2.26 -5.73 -9.79
N ARG A 110 3.57 -5.93 -9.91
CA ARG A 110 4.53 -5.72 -8.83
C ARG A 110 5.69 -4.85 -9.31
N LEU A 111 6.16 -3.99 -8.42
CA LEU A 111 7.41 -3.27 -8.62
C LEU A 111 8.58 -4.27 -8.57
N PRO A 112 9.43 -4.37 -9.60
CA PRO A 112 10.41 -5.44 -9.70
C PRO A 112 11.52 -5.32 -8.66
N GLU A 113 11.92 -4.09 -8.33
CA GLU A 113 13.05 -3.82 -7.46
C GLU A 113 12.71 -2.82 -6.38
N ARG A 114 13.36 -2.99 -5.23
CA ARG A 114 13.25 -2.12 -4.07
C ARG A 114 14.36 -1.07 -4.09
N LEU A 115 14.01 0.19 -3.88
CA LEU A 115 15.00 1.20 -3.53
C LEU A 115 15.56 0.94 -2.12
N PRO A 116 16.80 1.35 -1.79
CA PRO A 116 17.45 1.11 -0.50
C PRO A 116 16.88 2.03 0.59
N TYR A 117 15.59 1.84 0.88
CA TYR A 117 14.84 2.55 1.91
C TYR A 117 13.88 1.58 2.60
N SER A 118 13.84 1.68 3.93
CA SER A 118 12.82 1.06 4.77
C SER A 118 12.58 1.90 6.01
N SER A 119 11.39 1.82 6.61
CA SER A 119 11.15 2.49 7.90
C SER A 119 12.11 1.99 8.99
N SER A 120 12.49 0.71 8.98
CA SER A 120 13.48 0.17 9.92
C SER A 120 14.86 0.79 9.72
N GLU A 121 15.31 0.94 8.48
CA GLU A 121 16.60 1.54 8.16
C GLU A 121 16.64 3.02 8.55
N ILE A 122 15.55 3.76 8.30
CA ILE A 122 15.47 5.17 8.71
C ILE A 122 15.50 5.29 10.23
N ARG A 123 14.78 4.42 10.95
CA ARG A 123 14.83 4.37 12.41
C ARG A 123 16.27 4.16 12.91
N ASN A 124 17.01 3.24 12.29
CA ASN A 124 18.40 2.97 12.64
C ASN A 124 19.35 4.14 12.33
N ARG A 125 19.02 5.05 11.40
CA ARG A 125 19.82 6.26 11.11
C ARG A 125 19.64 7.38 12.14
N LEU A 126 18.59 7.30 12.96
CA LEU A 126 18.24 8.31 13.97
C LEU A 126 18.81 7.98 15.36
N HIS A 127 19.49 6.84 15.49
CA HIS A 127 20.21 6.37 16.69
C HIS A 127 21.71 6.34 16.40
#